data_AF-A0A751TQA5-F1
#
_entry.id   AF-A0A751TQA5-F1
#
_cell.length_a   1.000
_cell.length_b   1.000
_cell.length_c   1.000
_cell.angle_alpha   90.00
_cell.angle_beta   90.00
_cell.angle_gamma   90.00
#
_symmetry.space_group_name_H-M   'P 1'
#
loop_
_entity.id
_entity.type
_entity.pdbx_description
1 polymer ?
#
loop_
_entity_poly.entity_id
_entity_poly.type
_entity_poly.pdbx_seq_one_letter_code
_entity_poly.pdbx_strand_id
1 'polypeptide(L)' 'NKISITLNEPKTGWEATYIEATFNDGYVATSQVYITPDEKYPQTAPPSVNAACQTLPGRGLGENDSPD' A
#
# COMPACT_ATOMS: atom_id res chain seq x y z
N ASN A 1 -21.30 18.53 8.54
CA ASN A 1 -20.43 18.24 7.38
C ASN A 1 -19.97 16.79 7.45
N LYS A 2 -20.52 15.92 6.62
CA LYS A 2 -20.05 14.53 6.44
C LYS A 2 -19.80 14.33 4.95
N ILE A 3 -18.68 13.71 4.60
CA ILE A 3 -18.34 13.32 3.24
C ILE A 3 -18.35 11.80 3.22
N SER A 4 -19.06 11.22 2.25
CA SER A 4 -19.09 9.77 2.02
C SER A 4 -18.35 9.49 0.73
N ILE A 5 -17.43 8.51 0.77
CA ILE A 5 -16.62 8.11 -0.38
C ILE A 5 -16.75 6.60 -0.53
N THR A 6 -17.00 6.16 -1.76
CA THR A 6 -16.99 4.74 -2.11
C THR A 6 -15.58 4.33 -2.49
N LEU A 7 -15.03 3.34 -1.80
CA LEU A 7 -13.76 2.70 -2.18
C LEU A 7 -14.09 1.55 -3.14
N ASN A 8 -13.47 1.55 -4.32
CA ASN A 8 -13.62 0.47 -5.29
C ASN A 8 -12.44 -0.49 -5.18
N GLU A 9 -12.67 -1.77 -5.39
CA GLU A 9 -11.58 -2.74 -5.50
C GLU A 9 -10.94 -2.66 -6.90
N PRO A 10 -9.60 -2.54 -6.99
CA PRO A 10 -8.91 -2.59 -8.27
C PRO A 10 -9.02 -3.99 -8.88
N LYS A 11 -9.11 -4.07 -10.22
CA LYS A 11 -9.16 -5.36 -10.93
C LYS A 11 -7.89 -6.20 -10.73
N THR A 12 -6.77 -5.57 -10.41
CA THR A 12 -5.47 -6.23 -10.22
C THR A 12 -4.63 -5.44 -9.25
N GLY A 13 -3.98 -6.13 -8.31
CA GLY A 13 -3.14 -5.49 -7.30
C GLY A 13 -3.94 -4.91 -6.14
N TRP A 14 -3.46 -3.78 -5.62
CA TRP A 14 -4.03 -3.08 -4.48
C TRP A 14 -3.96 -1.56 -4.71
N GLU A 15 -4.81 -0.81 -4.03
CA GLU A 15 -4.86 0.65 -4.07
C GLU A 15 -4.82 1.22 -2.65
N ALA A 16 -4.09 2.32 -2.44
CA ALA A 16 -4.10 3.07 -1.20
C ALA A 16 -4.84 4.40 -1.39
N THR A 17 -5.93 4.59 -0.66
CA THR A 17 -6.76 5.80 -0.75
C THR A 17 -6.75 6.56 0.57
N TYR A 18 -6.57 7.88 0.50
CA TYR A 18 -6.72 8.79 1.63
C TYR A 18 -7.33 10.12 1.17
N ILE A 19 -7.89 10.88 2.12
CA ILE A 19 -8.43 12.21 1.87
C ILE A 19 -7.47 13.23 2.47
N GLU A 20 -7.17 14.27 1.71
CA GLU A 20 -6.49 15.47 2.19
C GLU A 20 -7.43 16.68 2.05
N ALA A 21 -7.47 17.51 3.08
CA ALA A 21 -8.20 18.77 3.08
C ALA A 21 -7.27 19.92 3.46
N THR A 22 -7.17 20.90 2.56
CA THR A 22 -6.41 22.13 2.77
C THR A 22 -7.36 23.26 3.11
N PHE A 23 -7.17 23.88 4.27
CA PHE A 23 -8.00 24.97 4.77
C PHE A 23 -7.44 26.34 4.36
N ASN A 24 -8.29 27.35 4.35
CA ASN A 24 -7.90 28.71 3.92
C ASN A 24 -6.84 29.37 4.80
N ASP A 25 -6.67 28.89 6.03
CA ASP A 25 -5.63 29.31 6.99
C ASP A 25 -4.29 28.58 6.80
N GLY A 26 -4.21 27.65 5.84
CA GLY A 26 -3.04 26.85 5.54
C GLY A 26 -2.91 25.55 6.35
N TYR A 27 -3.88 25.22 7.20
CA TYR A 27 -3.91 23.92 7.88
C TYR A 27 -4.20 22.79 6.86
N VAL A 28 -3.56 21.63 7.05
CA VAL A 28 -3.78 20.43 6.24
C VAL A 28 -4.20 19.29 7.15
N ALA A 29 -5.36 18.70 6.88
CA ALA A 29 -5.86 17.51 7.57
C ALA A 29 -5.91 16.31 6.63
N THR A 30 -5.44 15.16 7.11
CA THR A 30 -5.44 13.90 6.35
C THR A 30 -6.24 12.83 7.07
N SER A 31 -6.93 11.96 6.33
CA SER A 31 -7.53 10.73 6.88
C SER A 31 -6.48 9.64 7.11
N GLN A 32 -6.89 8.56 7.78
CA GLN A 32 -6.16 7.29 7.68
C GLN A 32 -6.13 6.82 6.22
N VAL A 33 -5.06 6.12 5.85
CA VAL A 33 -4.95 5.44 4.56
C VAL A 33 -5.74 4.14 4.62
N TYR A 34 -6.59 3.91 3.61
CA TYR A 34 -7.33 2.67 3.42
C TYR A 34 -6.72 1.90 2.24
N ILE A 35 -6.48 0.59 2.42
CA ILE A 35 -5.97 -0.27 1.37
C ILE A 35 -7.10 -1.15 0.84
N THR A 36 -7.34 -1.13 -0.48
CA THR A 36 -8.29 -2.04 -1.12
C THR A 36 -7.57 -3.01 -2.08
N PRO A 37 -7.99 -4.27 -2.15
CA PRO A 37 -9.05 -4.91 -1.35
C PRO A 37 -8.61 -5.18 0.10
N ASP A 38 -9.58 -5.23 1.03
CA ASP A 38 -9.32 -5.55 2.44
C ASP A 38 -8.60 -6.90 2.58
N GLU A 39 -7.54 -6.90 3.39
CA GLU A 39 -6.72 -8.09 3.69
C GLU A 39 -6.09 -8.79 2.47
N LYS A 40 -6.14 -8.19 1.28
CA LYS A 40 -5.53 -8.75 0.06
C LYS A 40 -4.30 -7.96 -0.34
N TYR A 41 -3.15 -8.53 0.00
CA TYR A 41 -1.83 -7.99 -0.35
C TYR A 41 -1.04 -8.97 -1.21
N PRO A 42 -0.14 -8.50 -2.10
CA PRO A 42 0.79 -9.37 -2.78
C PRO A 42 1.62 -10.15 -1.77
N GLN A 43 1.47 -11.47 -1.75
CA GLN A 43 2.25 -12.37 -0.88
C GLN A 43 3.59 -12.76 -1.50
N THR A 44 3.79 -12.41 -2.76
CA THR A 44 4.97 -12.80 -3.53
C THR A 44 5.58 -11.57 -4.16
N ALA A 45 6.88 -11.44 -3.97
CA ALA A 45 7.69 -10.43 -4.64
C ALA A 45 7.54 -10.55 -6.17
N PRO A 46 7.53 -9.43 -6.91
CA PRO A 46 7.62 -9.46 -8.36
C PRO A 46 8.83 -10.29 -8.82
N PRO A 47 8.70 -11.09 -9.89
CA PRO A 47 9.82 -11.84 -10.41
C PRO A 47 10.95 -10.90 -10.83
N SER A 48 12.18 -11.32 -10.56
CA SER A 48 13.37 -10.57 -10.96
C SER A 48 13.51 -10.64 -12.48
N VAL A 49 13.42 -9.50 -13.17
CA VAL A 49 13.54 -9.44 -14.64
C VAL A 49 15.00 -9.23 -15.06
N ASN A 50 15.80 -8.56 -14.24
CA ASN A 50 17.24 -8.34 -14.41
C ASN A 50 17.85 -7.81 -13.09
N ALA A 51 19.17 -7.58 -13.05
CA ALA A 51 19.85 -7.07 -11.86
C ALA A 51 19.37 -5.68 -11.38
N ALA A 52 18.69 -4.90 -12.23
CA ALA A 52 18.14 -3.59 -11.88
C ALA A 52 16.69 -3.65 -11.37
N CYS A 53 15.96 -4.74 -11.66
CA CYS A 53 14.58 -4.97 -11.23
C CYS A 53 14.52 -6.26 -10.42
N GLN A 54 15.00 -6.20 -9.17
CA GLN A 54 14.93 -7.30 -8.20
C GLN A 54 14.32 -6.80 -6.90
N THR A 55 13.53 -7.65 -6.26
CA THR A 55 13.15 -7.44 -4.86
C THR A 55 14.35 -7.80 -3.98
N LEU A 56 14.86 -6.82 -3.25
CA LEU A 56 15.93 -7.04 -2.30
C LEU A 56 15.41 -7.88 -1.13
N PRO A 57 16.25 -8.78 -0.55
CA PRO A 57 15.91 -9.47 0.69
C PRO A 57 15.45 -8.45 1.75
N GLY A 58 14.29 -8.69 2.35
CA GLY A 58 13.72 -7.79 3.35
C GLY A 58 14.63 -7.64 4.57
N ARG A 59 14.39 -6.61 5.40
CA ARG A 59 15.16 -6.32 6.63
C ARG A 59 14.86 -7.31 7.79
N GLY A 60 14.50 -8.55 7.49
CA GLY A 60 14.26 -9.61 8.48
C GLY A 60 12.96 -9.46 9.29
N LEU A 61 11.89 -8.91 8.72
CA LEU A 61 10.57 -8.82 9.38
C LEU A 61 9.57 -9.88 8.90
N GLY A 62 10.03 -10.90 8.17
CA GLY A 62 9.22 -12.04 7.76
C GLY A 62 10.08 -13.20 7.29
N GLU A 63 9.81 -14.37 7.88
CA GLU A 63 10.32 -15.71 7.59
C GLU A 63 11.80 -16.03 7.87
N ASN A 64 11.98 -16.85 8.90
CA ASN A 64 13.19 -17.60 9.21
C ASN A 64 13.39 -18.75 8.22
N ASP A 65 13.90 -18.49 7.02
CA ASP A 65 14.42 -19.57 6.15
C ASP A 65 15.87 -19.29 5.78
N SER A 66 16.76 -19.57 6.72
CA SER A 66 18.15 -19.89 6.42
C SER A 66 18.21 -21.40 6.15
N PRO A 67 18.57 -21.85 4.95
CA PRO A 67 18.90 -23.25 4.74
C PRO A 67 20.30 -23.51 5.29
N ASP A 68 20.46 -24.61 6.03
CA ASP A 68 21.75 -25.33 6.11
C ASP A 68 22.29 -25.62 4.69
#